data_AF-A0A947DPX6-F1
#
_entry.id   AF-A0A947DPX6-F1
#
_cell.length_a   1.000
_cell.length_b   1.000
_cell.length_c   1.000
_cell.angle_alpha   90.00
_cell.angle_beta   90.00
_cell.angle_gamma   90.00
#
_symmetry.space_group_name_H-M   'P 1'
#
loop_
_entity.id
_entity.type
_entity.pdbx_description
1 polymer ?
#
loop_
_entity_poly.entity_id
_entity_poly.type
_entity_poly.pdbx_seq_one_letter_code
_entity_poly.pdbx_strand_id
1 'polypeptide(L)'
;MAKALYHKDQRVFVKSVGTWAKVERVLPQWVKGVEEPLKVFYDVGLGREFGGHELLAEEQARTRNWDDDIENWRVLRLRCQFEFDGVNSTGPNPGTFPVMVTDTLDWGGWRVPKAEYDRDPERIEYQARILANGLRLMRVARELALFAEEHTGLPEILADLASRADEILREIHHDPSAAPAQAIAAE
;
A
#
# COMPACT_ATOMS: atom_id res chain seq x y z
N MET A 1 -4.50 6.67 26.47
CA MET A 1 -5.92 6.59 26.07
C MET A 1 -6.03 7.11 24.65
N ALA A 2 -6.83 6.48 23.78
CA ALA A 2 -6.80 6.77 22.35
C ALA A 2 -8.06 7.52 21.92
N LYS A 3 -7.91 8.77 21.48
CA LYS A 3 -8.97 9.53 20.81
C LYS A 3 -8.93 9.21 19.31
N ALA A 4 -10.10 9.23 18.67
CA ALA A 4 -10.17 9.17 17.21
C ALA A 4 -9.47 10.40 16.60
N LEU A 5 -8.52 10.14 15.72
CA LEU A 5 -7.75 11.12 14.96
C LEU A 5 -8.44 11.50 13.64
N TYR A 6 -9.22 10.57 13.08
CA TYR A 6 -9.92 10.73 11.81
C TYR A 6 -11.41 10.44 11.97
N HIS A 7 -12.21 11.06 11.11
CA HIS A 7 -13.66 10.91 11.08
C HIS A 7 -14.11 10.09 9.87
N LYS A 8 -15.35 9.59 9.92
CA LYS A 8 -15.98 8.94 8.78
C LYS A 8 -16.03 9.90 7.59
N ASP A 9 -15.82 9.36 6.39
CA ASP A 9 -15.80 10.05 5.09
C ASP A 9 -14.66 11.07 4.92
N GLN A 10 -13.73 11.15 5.90
CA GLN A 10 -12.52 11.95 5.78
C GLN A 10 -11.55 11.29 4.81
N ARG A 11 -11.02 12.08 3.87
CA ARG A 11 -9.95 11.64 2.96
C ARG A 11 -8.62 11.60 3.71
N VAL A 12 -7.96 10.45 3.65
CA VAL A 12 -6.69 10.17 4.32
C VAL A 12 -5.71 9.52 3.36
N PHE A 13 -4.43 9.80 3.55
CA PHE A 13 -3.37 9.10 2.84
C PHE A 13 -2.91 7.88 3.66
N VAL A 14 -2.90 6.70 3.03
CA VAL A 14 -2.49 5.45 3.66
C VAL A 14 -1.01 5.22 3.40
N LYS A 15 -0.17 5.45 4.42
CA LYS A 15 1.30 5.38 4.32
C LYS A 15 1.78 4.01 3.82
N SER A 16 1.23 2.93 4.37
CA SER A 16 1.66 1.57 4.04
C SER A 16 1.33 1.13 2.63
N VAL A 17 0.31 1.74 2.00
CA VAL A 17 -0.13 1.39 0.65
C VAL A 17 0.36 2.41 -0.37
N GLY A 18 0.61 3.65 0.04
CA GLY A 18 1.06 4.71 -0.85
C GLY A 18 -0.09 5.36 -1.64
N THR A 19 -1.33 5.23 -1.19
CA THR A 19 -2.52 5.73 -1.90
C THR A 19 -3.47 6.52 -1.00
N TRP A 20 -4.36 7.27 -1.63
CA TRP A 20 -5.44 7.98 -0.97
C TRP A 20 -6.68 7.09 -0.81
N ALA A 21 -7.32 7.17 0.34
CA ALA A 21 -8.57 6.48 0.62
C ALA A 21 -9.49 7.34 1.49
N LYS A 22 -10.76 6.96 1.58
CA LYS A 22 -11.73 7.56 2.53
C LYS A 22 -11.90 6.64 3.72
N VAL A 23 -12.03 7.22 4.91
CA VAL A 23 -12.36 6.46 6.13
C VAL A 23 -13.81 6.01 6.05
N GLU A 24 -14.05 4.72 5.84
CA GLU A 24 -15.40 4.15 5.81
C GLU A 24 -15.96 4.00 7.22
N ARG A 25 -15.12 3.54 8.18
CA ARG A 25 -15.53 3.28 9.56
C ARG A 25 -14.42 3.57 10.56
N VAL A 26 -14.81 4.09 11.72
CA VAL A 26 -13.94 4.24 12.90
C VAL A 26 -14.23 3.09 13.85
N LEU A 27 -13.21 2.31 14.20
CA LEU A 27 -13.30 1.06 14.96
C LEU A 27 -12.59 1.22 16.32
N PRO A 28 -13.29 1.70 17.36
CA PRO A 28 -12.73 1.79 18.70
C PRO A 28 -12.62 0.40 19.36
N GLN A 29 -11.45 0.10 19.92
CA GLN A 29 -11.20 -1.11 20.70
C GLN A 29 -11.42 -0.85 22.19
N TRP A 30 -12.40 -1.54 22.77
CA TRP A 30 -12.81 -1.39 24.16
C TRP A 30 -12.25 -2.51 25.05
N VAL A 31 -11.94 -2.17 26.30
CA VAL A 31 -11.56 -3.14 27.34
C VAL A 31 -12.51 -2.97 28.53
N LYS A 32 -12.91 -4.08 29.15
CA LYS A 32 -13.82 -4.05 30.31
C LYS A 32 -13.23 -3.21 31.45
N GLY A 33 -14.03 -2.33 32.02
CA GLY A 33 -13.65 -1.49 33.16
C GLY A 33 -12.94 -0.18 32.79
N VAL A 34 -12.90 0.20 31.52
CA VAL A 34 -12.33 1.48 31.05
C VAL A 34 -13.42 2.29 30.34
N GLU A 35 -13.59 3.56 30.70
CA GLU A 35 -14.60 4.46 30.11
C GLU A 35 -14.25 4.96 28.70
N GLU A 36 -12.98 4.85 28.31
CA GLU A 36 -12.47 5.29 27.01
C GLU A 36 -11.83 4.13 26.23
N PRO A 37 -11.83 4.18 24.88
CA PRO A 37 -11.22 3.12 24.07
C PRO A 37 -9.69 3.10 24.21
N LEU A 38 -9.15 1.88 24.23
CA LEU A 38 -7.71 1.65 24.38
C LEU A 38 -6.96 2.02 23.10
N LYS A 39 -7.53 1.65 21.95
CA LYS A 39 -7.00 1.90 20.60
C LYS A 39 -8.14 2.25 19.67
N VAL A 40 -7.83 3.00 18.62
CA VAL A 40 -8.78 3.29 17.54
C VAL A 40 -8.13 2.86 16.22
N PHE A 41 -8.84 1.98 15.52
CA PHE A 41 -8.51 1.56 14.16
C PHE A 41 -9.48 2.19 13.16
N TYR A 42 -9.09 2.19 11.89
CA TYR A 42 -9.86 2.77 10.80
C TYR A 42 -9.99 1.74 9.68
N ASP A 43 -11.21 1.58 9.19
CA ASP A 43 -11.46 0.87 7.94
C ASP A 43 -11.49 1.90 6.81
N VAL A 44 -10.69 1.65 5.78
CA VAL A 44 -10.54 2.51 4.58
C VAL A 44 -10.82 1.74 3.29
N GLY A 45 -11.42 0.54 3.38
CA GLY A 45 -11.79 -0.25 2.19
C GLY A 45 -10.63 -1.00 1.53
N LEU A 46 -9.44 -1.03 2.14
CA LEU A 46 -8.24 -1.70 1.60
C LEU A 46 -8.00 -3.11 2.18
N GLY A 47 -9.06 -3.75 2.66
CA GLY A 47 -9.03 -5.16 3.08
C GLY A 47 -8.37 -5.45 4.43
N ARG A 48 -7.98 -4.43 5.20
CA ARG A 48 -7.58 -4.55 6.60
C ARG A 48 -7.91 -3.28 7.40
N GLU A 49 -7.84 -3.40 8.72
CA GLU A 49 -7.91 -2.27 9.64
C GLU A 49 -6.54 -1.58 9.73
N PHE A 50 -6.57 -0.24 9.76
CA PHE A 50 -5.38 0.60 9.83
C PHE A 50 -5.32 1.35 11.16
N GLY A 51 -4.12 1.46 11.73
CA GLY A 51 -3.87 2.31 12.88
C GLY A 51 -3.77 3.78 12.48
N GLY A 52 -4.07 4.69 13.41
CA GLY A 52 -3.97 6.13 13.14
C GLY A 52 -2.56 6.61 12.76
N HIS A 53 -1.51 5.87 13.14
CA HIS A 53 -0.13 6.19 12.77
C HIS A 53 0.20 5.85 11.31
N GLU A 54 -0.56 4.94 10.69
CA GLU A 54 -0.42 4.53 9.29
C GLU A 54 -1.16 5.47 8.33
N LEU A 55 -1.95 6.40 8.87
CA LEU A 55 -2.75 7.35 8.11
C LEU A 55 -2.18 8.76 8.23
N LEU A 56 -2.50 9.60 7.25
CA LEU A 56 -2.25 11.04 7.29
C LEU A 56 -3.49 11.80 6.85
N ALA A 57 -3.76 12.92 7.52
CA ALA A 57 -4.75 13.87 7.02
C ALA A 57 -4.26 14.53 5.73
N GLU A 58 -5.19 14.99 4.90
CA GLU A 58 -4.86 15.60 3.61
C GLU A 58 -3.89 16.79 3.73
N GLU A 59 -4.12 17.66 4.70
CA GLU A 59 -3.24 18.83 4.97
C GLU A 59 -1.81 18.39 5.32
N GLN A 60 -1.67 17.34 6.14
CA GLN A 60 -0.38 16.82 6.57
C GLN A 60 0.38 16.13 5.44
N ALA A 61 -0.33 15.46 4.54
CA ALA A 61 0.26 14.78 3.39
C ALA A 61 0.76 15.75 2.31
N ARG A 62 0.14 16.95 2.17
CA ARG A 62 0.59 17.97 1.20
C ARG A 62 1.94 18.58 1.54
N THR A 63 2.28 18.69 2.83
CA THR A 63 3.54 19.29 3.29
C THR A 63 4.64 18.25 3.54
N ARG A 64 4.34 16.96 3.35
CA ARG A 64 5.29 15.89 3.66
C ARG A 64 6.26 15.69 2.50
N ASN A 65 7.55 15.76 2.79
CA ASN A 65 8.56 15.17 1.92
C ASN A 65 8.40 13.65 1.96
N TRP A 66 8.08 13.08 0.81
CA TRP A 66 7.93 11.64 0.59
C TRP A 66 9.25 10.87 0.70
N ASP A 67 10.35 11.56 0.94
CA ASP A 67 11.71 11.03 0.81
C ASP A 67 12.14 10.12 1.95
N ASP A 68 11.66 10.35 3.18
CA ASP A 68 12.19 9.69 4.39
C ASP A 68 11.31 8.57 4.94
N ASP A 69 10.02 8.51 4.57
CA ASP A 69 9.03 7.63 5.22
C ASP A 69 8.17 6.80 4.24
N ILE A 70 8.57 6.64 2.98
CA ILE A 70 7.94 5.62 2.14
C ILE A 70 8.28 4.27 2.75
N GLU A 71 7.26 3.60 3.29
CA GLU A 71 7.40 2.32 3.97
C GLU A 71 8.11 1.33 3.05
N ASN A 72 9.25 0.82 3.53
CA ASN A 72 10.07 -0.12 2.78
C ASN A 72 9.40 -1.48 2.85
N TRP A 73 8.58 -1.79 1.84
CA TRP A 73 7.96 -3.11 1.74
C TRP A 73 9.05 -4.18 1.73
N ARG A 74 8.95 -5.13 2.66
CA ARG A 74 9.96 -6.18 2.85
C ARG A 74 9.38 -7.52 2.47
N VAL A 75 10.17 -8.33 1.80
CA VAL A 75 9.86 -9.74 1.59
C VAL A 75 10.32 -10.50 2.84
N LEU A 76 9.38 -10.97 3.65
CA LEU A 76 9.63 -11.96 4.69
C LEU A 76 9.30 -13.36 4.19
N ARG A 77 9.77 -14.36 4.92
CA ARG A 77 9.44 -15.76 4.65
C ARG A 77 8.71 -16.34 5.84
N LEU A 78 7.55 -16.94 5.61
CA LEU A 78 6.83 -17.69 6.64
C LEU A 78 6.89 -19.19 6.35
N ARG A 79 6.87 -19.99 7.41
CA ARG A 79 6.77 -21.45 7.32
C ARG A 79 5.35 -21.88 6.98
N CYS A 80 5.24 -22.90 6.13
CA CYS A 80 3.97 -23.58 5.88
C CYS A 80 3.56 -24.34 7.16
N GLN A 81 2.37 -24.08 7.69
CA GLN A 81 1.91 -24.72 8.93
C GLN A 81 1.62 -26.22 8.77
N PHE A 82 1.39 -26.70 7.54
CA PHE A 82 1.12 -28.09 7.23
C PHE A 82 2.17 -28.61 6.25
N GLU A 83 3.30 -29.03 6.78
CA GLU A 83 4.27 -29.85 6.05
C GLU A 83 3.73 -31.29 6.03
N PHE A 84 3.30 -31.77 4.87
CA PHE A 84 3.10 -33.21 4.69
C PHE A 84 4.49 -33.80 4.43
N ASP A 85 5.00 -34.54 5.42
CA ASP A 85 6.22 -35.33 5.31
C ASP A 85 6.14 -36.22 4.05
N GLY A 86 6.86 -35.87 2.99
CA GLY A 86 7.06 -36.79 1.86
C GLY A 86 7.12 -36.20 0.45
N VAL A 87 6.81 -34.93 0.21
CA VAL A 87 6.95 -34.35 -1.14
C VAL A 87 8.25 -33.53 -1.20
N ASN A 88 9.23 -34.05 -1.93
CA ASN A 88 10.46 -33.37 -2.31
C ASN A 88 10.13 -31.95 -2.80
N SER A 89 10.35 -30.94 -1.96
CA SER A 89 10.21 -29.54 -2.33
C SER A 89 11.41 -29.16 -3.21
N THR A 90 11.26 -29.33 -4.52
CA THR A 90 12.30 -29.03 -5.52
C THR A 90 12.45 -27.53 -5.80
N GLY A 91 11.70 -26.67 -5.09
CA GLY A 91 11.79 -25.22 -5.22
C GLY A 91 13.00 -24.61 -4.48
N PRO A 92 13.32 -23.33 -4.76
CA PRO A 92 14.48 -22.64 -4.20
C PRO A 92 14.43 -22.49 -2.67
N ASN A 93 13.23 -22.54 -2.07
CA ASN A 93 13.04 -22.35 -0.63
C ASN A 93 11.98 -23.33 -0.07
N PRO A 94 12.37 -24.59 0.18
CA PRO A 94 11.55 -25.63 0.82
C PRO A 94 10.74 -25.16 2.03
N GLY A 95 9.48 -25.58 2.13
CA GLY A 95 8.66 -25.39 3.34
C GLY A 95 8.29 -23.94 3.70
N THR A 96 8.71 -22.95 2.89
CA THR A 96 8.44 -21.53 3.15
C THR A 96 7.79 -20.85 1.95
N PHE A 97 7.09 -19.74 2.19
CA PHE A 97 6.52 -18.90 1.14
C PHE A 97 6.79 -17.42 1.42
N PRO A 98 6.93 -16.59 0.37
CA PRO A 98 7.15 -15.15 0.54
C PRO A 98 5.90 -14.45 1.04
N VAL A 99 6.10 -13.51 1.95
CA VAL A 99 5.10 -12.62 2.52
C VAL A 99 5.61 -11.20 2.36
N MET A 100 4.85 -10.38 1.66
CA MET A 100 5.14 -8.97 1.48
C MET A 100 4.63 -8.20 2.68
N VAL A 101 5.51 -7.83 3.58
CA VAL A 101 5.18 -7.00 4.72
C VAL A 101 5.15 -5.54 4.29
N THR A 102 4.01 -4.91 4.56
CA THR A 102 3.80 -3.48 4.28
C THR A 102 4.08 -2.61 5.50
N ASP A 103 3.92 -3.13 6.73
CA ASP A 103 4.04 -2.37 7.99
C ASP A 103 5.45 -2.56 8.65
N THR A 104 5.78 -1.64 9.56
CA THR A 104 6.97 -1.66 10.42
C THR A 104 7.00 -2.82 11.42
N LEU A 105 5.83 -3.27 11.92
CA LEU A 105 5.73 -4.32 12.94
C LEU A 105 5.71 -5.74 12.38
N ASP A 106 6.05 -5.92 11.09
CA ASP A 106 6.04 -7.22 10.40
C ASP A 106 4.65 -7.89 10.37
N TRP A 107 3.59 -7.10 10.56
CA TRP A 107 2.21 -7.55 10.59
C TRP A 107 1.47 -7.17 9.30
N GLY A 108 0.55 -8.04 8.90
CA GLY A 108 -0.22 -7.85 7.66
C GLY A 108 0.61 -8.04 6.40
N GLY A 109 0.04 -7.63 5.26
CA GLY A 109 0.71 -7.64 3.97
C GLY A 109 0.18 -8.65 2.95
N TRP A 110 0.74 -8.61 1.74
CA TRP A 110 0.32 -9.47 0.63
C TRP A 110 0.92 -10.87 0.78
N ARG A 111 0.07 -11.90 0.63
CA ARG A 111 0.42 -13.30 0.81
C ARG A 111 0.04 -14.08 -0.43
N VAL A 112 0.91 -15.02 -0.80
CA VAL A 112 0.62 -15.96 -1.87
C VAL A 112 -0.01 -17.21 -1.29
N PRO A 113 -1.16 -17.67 -1.80
CA PRO A 113 -1.70 -18.97 -1.45
C PRO A 113 -0.69 -20.07 -1.73
N LYS A 114 -0.55 -21.03 -0.81
CA LYS A 114 0.42 -22.14 -0.97
C LYS A 114 0.26 -22.88 -2.31
N ALA A 115 -0.98 -23.11 -2.74
CA ALA A 115 -1.27 -23.78 -4.01
C ALA A 115 -0.73 -23.03 -5.25
N GLU A 116 -0.60 -21.70 -5.18
CA GLU A 116 -0.01 -20.89 -6.24
C GLU A 116 1.53 -20.91 -6.17
N TYR A 117 2.09 -20.84 -4.96
CA TYR A 117 3.54 -20.93 -4.76
C TYR A 117 4.10 -22.29 -5.21
N ASP A 118 3.44 -23.39 -4.83
CA ASP A 118 3.89 -24.74 -5.17
C ASP A 118 3.85 -25.01 -6.69
N ARG A 119 3.10 -24.22 -7.48
CA ARG A 119 3.01 -24.36 -8.94
C ARG A 119 4.23 -23.77 -9.65
N ASP A 120 4.67 -22.58 -9.24
CA ASP A 120 5.80 -21.87 -9.86
C ASP A 120 6.50 -20.97 -8.82
N PRO A 121 7.38 -21.54 -7.98
CA PRO A 121 8.06 -20.79 -6.93
C PRO A 121 8.90 -19.64 -7.47
N GLU A 122 9.64 -19.86 -8.57
CA GLU A 122 10.59 -18.88 -9.09
C GLU A 122 9.89 -17.61 -9.58
N ARG A 123 8.78 -17.78 -10.30
CA ARG A 123 7.95 -16.65 -10.74
C ARG A 123 7.39 -15.87 -9.56
N ILE A 124 6.88 -16.55 -8.54
CA ILE A 124 6.32 -15.90 -7.36
C ILE A 124 7.40 -15.11 -6.60
N GLU A 125 8.60 -15.68 -6.43
CA GLU A 125 9.72 -14.96 -5.79
C GLU A 125 10.11 -13.71 -6.59
N TYR A 126 10.11 -13.80 -7.93
CA TYR A 126 10.38 -12.66 -8.79
C TYR A 126 9.30 -11.56 -8.65
N GLN A 127 8.03 -11.95 -8.66
CA GLN A 127 6.91 -11.02 -8.44
C GLN A 127 6.98 -10.36 -7.06
N ALA A 128 7.30 -11.11 -6.01
CA ALA A 128 7.50 -10.56 -4.67
C ALA A 128 8.59 -9.49 -4.64
N ARG A 129 9.71 -9.68 -5.36
CA ARG A 129 10.77 -8.66 -5.48
C ARG A 129 10.29 -7.40 -6.22
N ILE A 130 9.49 -7.55 -7.27
CA ILE A 130 8.90 -6.41 -7.98
C ILE A 130 7.99 -5.62 -7.02
N LEU A 131 7.06 -6.32 -6.35
CA LEU A 131 6.12 -5.71 -5.41
C LEU A 131 6.87 -4.99 -4.28
N ALA A 132 7.88 -5.61 -3.69
CA ALA A 132 8.72 -4.99 -2.65
C ALA A 132 9.36 -3.67 -3.08
N ASN A 133 9.68 -3.53 -4.36
CA ASN A 133 10.24 -2.30 -4.91
C ASN A 133 9.20 -1.37 -5.53
N GLY A 134 7.90 -1.74 -5.49
CA GLY A 134 6.82 -0.99 -6.13
C GLY A 134 6.75 0.47 -5.69
N LEU A 135 6.76 0.73 -4.38
CA LEU A 135 6.73 2.11 -3.87
C LEU A 135 7.99 2.91 -4.24
N ARG A 136 9.15 2.24 -4.32
CA ARG A 136 10.41 2.88 -4.76
C ARG A 136 10.36 3.24 -6.23
N LEU A 137 9.80 2.36 -7.07
CA LEU A 137 9.58 2.61 -8.49
C LEU A 137 8.57 3.74 -8.71
N MET A 138 7.48 3.79 -7.93
CA MET A 138 6.50 4.87 -7.97
C MET A 138 7.15 6.23 -7.66
N ARG A 139 8.09 6.29 -6.70
CA ARG A 139 8.85 7.52 -6.43
C ARG A 139 9.67 7.94 -7.64
N VAL A 140 10.43 7.02 -8.25
CA VAL A 140 11.21 7.32 -9.45
C VAL A 140 10.32 7.85 -10.58
N ALA A 141 9.14 7.25 -10.77
CA ALA A 141 8.16 7.71 -11.76
C ALA A 141 7.66 9.14 -11.45
N ARG A 142 7.38 9.45 -10.18
CA ARG A 142 6.96 10.78 -9.74
C ARG A 142 8.03 11.84 -9.99
N GLU A 143 9.27 11.56 -9.60
CA GLU A 143 10.39 12.48 -9.81
C GLU A 143 10.62 12.73 -11.31
N LEU A 144 10.48 11.69 -12.14
CA LEU A 144 10.58 11.84 -13.59
C LEU A 144 9.47 12.74 -14.16
N ALA A 145 8.23 12.56 -13.70
CA ALA A 145 7.09 13.39 -14.13
C ALA A 145 7.28 14.86 -13.70
N LEU A 146 7.66 15.11 -12.44
CA LEU A 146 7.96 16.45 -11.93
C LEU A 146 9.10 17.12 -12.68
N PHE A 147 10.19 16.39 -12.92
CA PHE A 147 11.31 16.89 -13.70
C PHE A 147 10.88 17.33 -15.10
N ALA A 148 9.96 16.58 -15.72
CA ALA A 148 9.47 16.90 -17.05
C ALA A 148 8.55 18.14 -17.08
N GLU A 149 7.81 18.40 -15.99
CA GLU A 149 6.98 19.61 -15.85
C GLU A 149 7.84 20.87 -15.66
N GLU A 150 8.94 20.77 -14.93
CA GLU A 150 9.83 21.90 -14.61
C GLU A 150 10.75 22.31 -15.78
N HIS A 151 11.03 21.40 -16.71
CA HIS A 151 12.03 21.61 -17.77
C HIS A 151 11.40 21.62 -19.17
N THR A 152 11.65 22.69 -19.92
CA THR A 152 11.26 22.76 -21.35
C THR A 152 12.36 22.23 -22.27
N GLY A 153 11.99 21.51 -23.34
CA GLY A 153 12.92 21.07 -24.38
C GLY A 153 13.59 19.71 -24.13
N LEU A 154 12.91 18.81 -23.45
CA LEU A 154 13.39 17.45 -23.18
C LEU A 154 13.56 16.64 -24.47
N PRO A 155 14.54 15.72 -24.52
CA PRO A 155 14.61 14.70 -25.56
C PRO A 155 13.32 13.90 -25.67
N GLU A 156 12.91 13.54 -26.89
CA GLU A 156 11.65 12.83 -27.18
C GLU A 156 11.47 11.55 -26.33
N ILE A 157 12.55 10.77 -26.17
CA ILE A 157 12.54 9.55 -25.35
C ILE A 157 12.20 9.84 -23.88
N LEU A 158 12.74 10.94 -23.33
CA LEU A 158 12.47 11.32 -21.93
C LEU A 158 11.06 11.89 -21.77
N ALA A 159 10.56 12.63 -22.76
CA ALA A 159 9.18 13.11 -22.77
C ALA A 159 8.16 11.95 -22.82
N ASP A 160 8.41 10.93 -23.65
CA ASP A 160 7.56 9.72 -23.70
C ASP A 160 7.59 8.96 -22.37
N LEU A 161 8.78 8.77 -21.79
CA LEU A 161 8.91 8.11 -20.47
C LEU A 161 8.19 8.87 -19.35
N ALA A 162 8.26 10.21 -19.35
CA ALA A 162 7.55 11.04 -18.38
C ALA A 162 6.03 10.94 -18.56
N SER A 163 5.54 10.94 -19.81
CA SER A 163 4.10 10.74 -20.10
C SER A 163 3.60 9.39 -19.59
N ARG A 164 4.36 8.31 -19.82
CA ARG A 164 4.02 6.97 -19.31
C ARG A 164 4.07 6.89 -17.80
N ALA A 165 5.04 7.56 -17.16
CA ALA A 165 5.12 7.64 -15.72
C ALA A 165 3.88 8.32 -15.12
N ASP A 166 3.41 9.41 -15.74
CA ASP A 166 2.20 10.11 -15.32
C ASP A 166 0.93 9.26 -15.51
N GLU A 167 0.82 8.51 -16.62
CA GLU A 167 -0.28 7.55 -16.82
C GLU A 167 -0.33 6.48 -15.71
N ILE A 168 0.81 5.87 -15.39
CA ILE A 168 0.93 4.87 -14.32
C ILE A 168 0.53 5.49 -12.96
N LEU A 169 0.99 6.71 -12.68
CA LEU A 169 0.65 7.41 -11.44
C LEU A 169 -0.85 7.70 -11.37
N ARG A 170 -1.48 8.13 -12.46
CA ARG A 170 -2.94 8.35 -12.52
C ARG A 170 -3.71 7.07 -12.27
N GLU A 171 -3.27 5.94 -12.81
CA GLU A 171 -3.90 4.63 -12.57
C GLU A 171 -3.79 4.22 -11.10
N ILE A 172 -2.60 4.39 -10.48
CA ILE A 172 -2.37 4.06 -9.07
C ILE A 172 -3.19 4.96 -8.12
N HIS A 173 -3.28 6.25 -8.43
CA HIS A 173 -4.01 7.24 -7.62
C HIS A 173 -5.50 7.33 -7.99
N HIS A 174 -5.97 6.51 -8.93
CA HIS A 174 -7.38 6.47 -9.30
C HIS A 174 -8.20 6.03 -8.10
N ASP A 175 -9.04 6.93 -7.57
CA ASP A 175 -9.99 6.62 -6.52
C ASP A 175 -11.30 6.11 -7.16
N PRO A 176 -11.60 4.80 -7.15
CA PRO A 176 -12.84 4.28 -7.71
C PRO A 176 -14.09 4.73 -6.94
N SER A 177 -13.93 5.29 -5.74
CA SER A 177 -15.01 5.83 -4.89
C SER A 177 -15.24 7.33 -5.09
N ALA A 178 -14.41 8.01 -5.88
CA ALA A 178 -14.63 9.40 -6.26
C ALA A 178 -15.78 9.43 -7.27
N ALA A 179 -16.99 9.76 -6.79
CA ALA A 179 -18.12 10.00 -7.66
C ALA A 179 -17.70 10.96 -8.80
N PRO A 180 -18.06 10.68 -10.06
CA PRO A 180 -17.70 11.55 -11.16
C PRO A 180 -18.26 12.95 -10.88
N ALA A 181 -17.37 13.95 -10.85
CA ALA A 181 -17.70 15.35 -10.56
C ALA A 181 -18.76 15.96 -11.51
N GLN A 182 -19.20 15.21 -12.53
CA GLN A 182 -20.22 15.60 -13.49
C GLN A 182 -21.67 15.49 -12.97
N ALA A 183 -21.91 14.88 -11.80
CA ALA A 183 -23.27 14.74 -11.27
C ALA A 183 -23.77 15.92 -10.39
N ILE A 184 -22.89 16.83 -9.97
CA ILE A 184 -23.25 17.92 -9.02
C ILE A 184 -23.61 19.23 -9.75
N ALA A 185 -23.40 19.33 -11.07
CA ALA A 185 -23.74 20.52 -11.85
C ALA A 185 -25.17 20.49 -12.45
N ALA A 186 -26.00 19.52 -12.05
CA ALA A 186 -27.36 19.35 -12.53
C ALA A 186 -28.33 19.20 -11.36
N GLU A 187 -28.41 20.23 -10.51
CA GLU A 187 -29.59 20.51 -9.67
C GLU A 187 -29.79 22.02 -9.54
#